data_AF-A0AAV2QTS4-F1
#
_entry.id   AF-A0AAV2QTS4-F1
#
_cell.length_a   1.000
_cell.length_b   1.000
_cell.length_c   1.000
_cell.angle_alpha   90.00
_cell.angle_beta   90.00
_cell.angle_gamma   90.00
#
_symmetry.space_group_name_H-M   'P 1'
#
loop_
_entity.id
_entity.type
_entity.pdbx_description
1 polymer ?
#
loop_
_entity_poly.entity_id
_entity_poly.type
_entity_poly.pdbx_seq_one_letter_code
_entity_poly.pdbx_strand_id
1 'polypeptide(L)'
;MRGACLQFNIFIALIAGISCSLHCYYCSDQEGWEIYDPNCGLSGYAGNKTHQDTCSVCDSCRTYINSDGTVLREPCFGGVDGECFYSDYYTICFCTSELCNNDRCEHCFGNRNTTTS
;
A
#
# COMPACT_ATOMS: atom_id res chain seq x y z
N MET A 1 -6.45 18.71 -52.18
CA MET A 1 -7.00 20.06 -51.89
C MET A 1 -7.61 20.01 -50.51
N ARG A 2 -6.93 20.62 -49.54
CA ARG A 2 -7.44 21.72 -48.68
C ARG A 2 -8.62 21.34 -47.78
N GLY A 3 -8.35 21.32 -46.48
CA GLY A 3 -9.32 21.28 -45.38
C GLY A 3 -8.62 21.50 -44.05
N ALA A 4 -7.94 22.64 -43.89
CA ALA A 4 -7.44 23.13 -42.61
C ALA A 4 -8.59 23.81 -41.85
N CYS A 5 -8.66 23.68 -40.52
CA CYS A 5 -8.27 24.74 -39.57
C CYS A 5 -8.78 24.39 -38.16
N LEU A 6 -7.90 24.61 -37.17
CA LEU A 6 -8.15 25.06 -35.80
C LEU A 6 -9.48 24.67 -35.13
N GLN A 7 -9.39 24.05 -33.94
CA GLN A 7 -9.50 24.80 -32.68
C GLN A 7 -8.75 24.10 -31.54
N PHE A 8 -7.72 24.77 -31.03
CA PHE A 8 -7.10 24.50 -29.74
C PHE A 8 -8.16 24.80 -28.67
N ASN A 9 -8.86 23.78 -28.19
CA ASN A 9 -9.67 23.91 -26.99
C ASN A 9 -8.71 23.84 -25.80
N ILE A 10 -8.37 25.02 -25.27
CA ILE A 10 -7.69 25.17 -23.99
C ILE A 10 -8.71 24.71 -22.93
N PHE A 11 -8.65 23.43 -22.57
CA PHE A 11 -9.26 22.96 -21.33
C PHE A 11 -8.38 23.45 -20.19
N ILE A 12 -8.81 24.54 -19.54
CA ILE A 12 -8.31 24.87 -18.20
C ILE A 12 -8.84 23.75 -17.30
N ALA A 13 -8.03 22.70 -17.16
CA ALA A 13 -8.25 21.65 -16.20
C ALA A 13 -8.13 22.28 -14.81
N LEU A 14 -9.28 22.58 -14.20
CA LEU A 14 -9.40 22.66 -12.76
C LEU A 14 -9.05 21.27 -12.23
N ILE A 15 -7.75 21.02 -12.04
CA ILE A 15 -7.29 19.97 -11.13
C ILE A 15 -7.62 20.52 -9.73
N ALA A 16 -8.90 20.51 -9.38
CA ALA A 16 -9.29 20.49 -7.99
C ALA A 16 -8.58 19.25 -7.44
N GLY A 17 -7.52 19.45 -6.67
CA GLY A 17 -6.78 18.37 -6.05
C GLY A 17 -7.75 17.56 -5.22
N ILE A 18 -8.20 16.43 -5.76
CA ILE A 18 -8.99 15.47 -5.03
C ILE A 18 -8.01 14.94 -3.99
N SER A 19 -8.10 15.46 -2.77
CA SER A 19 -7.48 14.84 -1.61
C SER A 19 -8.25 13.57 -1.34
N CYS A 20 -7.99 12.51 -2.13
CA CYS A 20 -8.40 11.18 -1.76
C CYS A 20 -7.65 10.84 -0.48
N SER A 21 -8.38 10.69 0.62
CA SER A 21 -7.85 10.05 1.82
C SER A 21 -7.48 8.63 1.44
N LEU A 22 -6.20 8.27 1.54
CA LEU A 22 -5.72 6.93 1.24
C LEU A 22 -6.30 5.93 2.25
N HIS A 23 -7.00 4.91 1.78
CA HIS A 23 -7.47 3.82 2.63
C HIS A 23 -6.49 2.66 2.62
N CYS A 24 -6.21 2.12 3.79
CA CYS A 24 -5.38 0.94 3.98
C CYS A 24 -6.14 -0.10 4.79
N TYR A 25 -5.82 -1.38 4.58
CA TYR A 25 -6.19 -2.42 5.51
C TYR A 25 -5.46 -2.22 6.84
N TYR A 26 -6.17 -2.49 7.94
CA TYR A 26 -5.65 -2.38 9.31
C TYR A 26 -6.04 -3.59 10.14
N CYS A 27 -5.12 -4.54 10.18
CA CYS A 27 -5.32 -5.81 10.84
C CYS A 27 -3.99 -6.43 11.28
N SER A 28 -4.07 -7.39 12.20
CA SER A 28 -2.98 -8.31 12.51
C SER A 28 -3.51 -9.74 12.57
N ASP A 29 -2.75 -10.74 12.15
CA ASP A 29 -3.08 -12.15 12.40
C ASP A 29 -2.56 -12.66 13.75
N GLN A 30 -1.96 -11.78 14.56
CA GLN A 30 -1.52 -12.09 15.91
C GLN A 30 -2.68 -12.01 16.90
N GLU A 31 -2.98 -13.14 17.56
CA GLU A 31 -4.00 -13.21 18.60
C GLU A 31 -3.71 -12.24 19.76
N GLY A 32 -4.78 -11.71 20.37
CA GLY A 32 -4.71 -10.80 21.52
C GLY A 32 -4.58 -9.32 21.17
N TRP A 33 -4.45 -8.96 19.89
CA TRP A 33 -4.44 -7.56 19.44
C TRP A 33 -5.87 -7.06 19.16
N GLU A 34 -6.16 -5.78 19.42
CA GLU A 34 -7.48 -5.19 19.11
C GLU A 34 -7.84 -5.28 17.61
N ILE A 35 -6.79 -5.27 16.78
CA ILE A 35 -6.88 -5.35 15.32
C ILE A 35 -6.79 -6.79 14.80
N TYR A 36 -6.90 -7.79 15.69
CA TYR A 36 -6.84 -9.19 15.30
C TYR A 36 -7.89 -9.52 14.23
N ASP A 37 -7.43 -10.15 13.15
CA ASP A 37 -8.21 -10.79 12.11
C ASP A 37 -7.44 -12.05 11.65
N PRO A 38 -7.99 -13.26 11.85
CA PRO A 38 -7.29 -14.50 11.48
C PRO A 38 -6.96 -14.61 9.99
N ASN A 39 -7.60 -13.81 9.13
CA ASN A 39 -7.36 -13.79 7.70
C ASN A 39 -6.34 -12.72 7.27
N CYS A 40 -5.83 -11.88 8.19
CA CYS A 40 -4.95 -10.76 7.84
C CYS A 40 -3.68 -11.21 7.09
N GLY A 41 -3.14 -12.36 7.47
CA GLY A 41 -1.96 -12.97 6.85
C GLY A 41 -2.21 -13.66 5.51
N LEU A 42 -3.42 -13.61 4.95
CA LEU A 42 -3.70 -14.14 3.61
C LEU A 42 -3.29 -13.12 2.53
N SER A 43 -2.78 -13.61 1.40
CA SER A 43 -2.59 -12.81 0.19
C SER A 43 -3.94 -12.53 -0.48
N GLY A 44 -4.08 -11.39 -1.15
CA GLY A 44 -5.39 -10.92 -1.63
C GLY A 44 -6.38 -10.65 -0.50
N TYR A 45 -5.90 -10.19 0.67
CA TYR A 45 -6.74 -9.86 1.81
C TYR A 45 -7.79 -8.83 1.41
N ALA A 46 -9.06 -9.18 1.62
CA ALA A 46 -10.22 -8.35 1.28
C ALA A 46 -11.14 -8.15 2.49
N GLY A 47 -10.59 -8.23 3.71
CA GLY A 47 -11.37 -8.19 4.95
C GLY A 47 -12.05 -6.84 5.23
N ASN A 48 -12.78 -6.79 6.35
CA ASN A 48 -13.66 -5.65 6.67
C ASN A 48 -12.98 -4.57 7.53
N LYS A 49 -11.72 -4.77 7.95
CA LYS A 49 -10.99 -3.81 8.78
C LYS A 49 -10.18 -2.88 7.89
N THR A 50 -10.84 -1.88 7.31
CA THR A 50 -10.20 -0.75 6.63
C THR A 50 -10.06 0.39 7.61
N HIS A 51 -8.86 0.95 7.74
CA HIS A 51 -8.69 2.15 8.55
C HIS A 51 -9.06 3.37 7.73
N GLN A 52 -10.20 3.98 8.04
CA GLN A 52 -10.64 5.22 7.38
C GLN A 52 -10.16 6.48 8.15
N ASP A 53 -9.81 6.38 9.45
CA ASP A 53 -9.80 7.56 10.33
C ASP A 53 -8.55 7.89 11.20
N THR A 54 -7.57 7.00 11.46
CA THR A 54 -6.49 7.31 12.43
C THR A 54 -5.28 8.01 11.86
N CYS A 55 -5.12 8.13 10.54
CA CYS A 55 -3.92 8.76 10.00
C CYS A 55 -4.23 9.78 8.90
N SER A 56 -4.72 10.95 9.32
CA SER A 56 -4.96 12.11 8.46
C SER A 56 -3.73 12.63 7.72
N VAL A 57 -2.53 12.18 8.12
CA VAL A 57 -1.25 12.54 7.51
C VAL A 57 -0.58 11.39 6.77
N CYS A 58 -1.14 10.16 6.81
CA CYS A 58 -0.54 9.03 6.12
C CYS A 58 -0.73 9.14 4.62
N ASP A 59 0.34 8.85 3.89
CA ASP A 59 0.44 8.92 2.44
C ASP A 59 0.82 7.56 1.82
N SER A 60 0.98 6.52 2.65
CA SER A 60 1.24 5.15 2.21
C SER A 60 0.49 4.11 3.06
N CYS A 61 0.36 2.91 2.51
CA CYS A 61 0.00 1.71 3.24
C CYS A 61 1.24 0.84 3.38
N ARG A 62 1.33 0.10 4.49
CA ARG A 62 2.39 -0.90 4.68
C ARG A 62 1.82 -2.28 5.01
N THR A 63 2.59 -3.29 4.62
CA THR A 63 2.46 -4.67 5.12
C THR A 63 3.76 -5.04 5.79
N TYR A 64 3.68 -5.48 7.04
CA TYR A 64 4.78 -5.90 7.88
C TYR A 64 4.67 -7.40 8.10
N ILE A 65 5.71 -8.15 7.74
CA ILE A 65 5.79 -9.60 7.86
C ILE A 65 6.92 -9.93 8.84
N ASN A 66 6.58 -10.39 10.03
CA ASN A 66 7.55 -10.84 11.03
C ASN A 66 8.24 -12.13 10.58
N SER A 67 9.40 -12.43 11.16
CA SER A 67 10.17 -13.66 10.90
C SER A 67 9.45 -14.93 11.37
N ASP A 68 8.49 -14.82 12.29
CA ASP A 68 7.58 -15.91 12.69
C ASP A 68 6.42 -16.12 11.70
N GLY A 69 6.31 -15.28 10.68
CA GLY A 69 5.29 -15.34 9.65
C GLY A 69 4.02 -14.54 9.93
N THR A 70 3.90 -13.94 11.13
CA THR A 70 2.77 -13.06 11.46
C THR A 70 2.78 -11.80 10.61
N VAL A 71 1.60 -11.28 10.32
CA VAL A 71 1.37 -10.17 9.40
C VAL A 71 0.61 -9.06 10.10
N LEU A 72 1.13 -7.84 9.98
CA LEU A 72 0.48 -6.60 10.37
C LEU A 72 0.31 -5.72 9.12
N ARG A 73 -0.92 -5.25 8.88
CA ARG A 73 -1.26 -4.29 7.82
C ARG A 73 -1.71 -3.00 8.48
N GLU A 74 -1.23 -1.86 8.01
CA GLU A 74 -1.63 -0.55 8.57
C GLU A 74 -1.30 0.62 7.62
N PRO A 75 -1.96 1.78 7.80
CA PRO A 75 -1.52 3.03 7.20
C PRO A 75 -0.15 3.46 7.77
N CYS A 76 0.67 4.11 6.95
CA CYS A 76 1.99 4.60 7.35
C CYS A 76 2.25 6.01 6.78
N PHE A 77 3.07 6.76 7.50
CA PHE A 77 3.67 7.98 7.00
C PHE A 77 5.00 7.64 6.32
N GLY A 78 5.17 8.09 5.08
CA GLY A 78 6.35 7.82 4.27
C GLY A 78 6.39 6.40 3.70
N GLY A 79 7.34 6.19 2.79
CA GLY A 79 7.45 4.99 1.98
C GLY A 79 7.01 5.22 0.54
N VAL A 80 7.76 4.65 -0.40
CA VAL A 80 7.48 4.75 -1.84
C VAL A 80 6.76 3.49 -2.31
N ASP A 81 5.91 3.63 -3.34
CA ASP A 81 5.23 2.49 -3.93
C ASP A 81 6.23 1.42 -4.42
N GLY A 82 6.07 0.18 -3.93
CA GLY A 82 6.95 -0.95 -4.22
C GLY A 82 8.27 -0.96 -3.45
N GLU A 83 8.46 -0.05 -2.49
CA GLU A 83 9.64 -0.05 -1.62
C GLU A 83 9.58 -1.20 -0.61
N CYS A 84 10.73 -1.83 -0.38
CA CYS A 84 10.89 -2.94 0.56
C CYS A 84 12.00 -2.65 1.56
N PHE A 85 11.74 -2.90 2.84
CA PHE A 85 12.74 -2.89 3.91
C PHE A 85 12.92 -4.28 4.49
N TYR A 86 14.16 -4.62 4.79
CA TYR A 86 14.56 -5.94 5.25
C TYR A 86 15.33 -5.86 6.56
N SER A 87 14.99 -6.75 7.48
CA SER A 87 15.70 -7.00 8.73
C SER A 87 15.71 -8.52 8.98
N ASP A 88 16.55 -8.98 9.89
CA ASP A 88 16.56 -10.38 10.35
C ASP A 88 15.23 -10.77 11.01
N TYR A 89 14.47 -9.78 11.49
CA TYR A 89 13.23 -10.00 12.23
C TYR A 89 11.97 -9.76 11.41
N TYR A 90 12.07 -9.07 10.27
CA TYR A 90 10.89 -8.68 9.51
C TYR A 90 11.18 -8.24 8.08
N THR A 91 10.13 -8.22 7.27
CA THR A 91 10.07 -7.58 5.96
C THR A 91 8.91 -6.59 5.93
N ILE A 92 9.17 -5.37 5.47
CA ILE A 92 8.12 -4.35 5.26
C ILE A 92 8.04 -4.04 3.78
N CYS A 93 6.84 -3.96 3.23
CA CYS A 93 6.61 -3.37 1.91
C CYS A 93 5.61 -2.21 1.99
N PHE A 94 5.80 -1.26 1.08
CA PHE A 94 5.02 -0.03 0.99
C PHE A 94 4.28 0.08 -0.34
N CYS A 95 3.13 0.73 -0.31
CA CYS A 95 2.35 1.04 -1.50
C CYS A 95 1.51 2.30 -1.27
N THR A 96 1.11 3.01 -2.34
CA THR A 96 0.45 4.33 -2.23
C THR A 96 -0.93 4.38 -2.91
N SER A 97 -1.47 3.23 -3.32
CA SER A 97 -2.79 3.11 -3.93
C SER A 97 -3.86 2.67 -2.91
N GLU A 98 -5.13 2.96 -3.19
CA GLU A 98 -6.25 2.54 -2.33
C GLU A 98 -6.22 1.03 -2.07
N LEU A 99 -6.23 0.65 -0.78
CA LEU A 99 -6.26 -0.72 -0.30
C LEU A 99 -5.16 -1.61 -0.90
N CYS A 100 -4.03 -1.02 -1.29
CA CYS A 100 -2.93 -1.71 -1.97
C CYS A 100 -2.16 -2.67 -1.07
N ASN A 101 -2.31 -2.56 0.26
CA ASN A 101 -1.69 -3.46 1.21
C ASN A 101 -2.58 -4.69 1.44
N ASN A 102 -3.07 -5.31 0.36
CA ASN A 102 -3.85 -6.57 0.36
C ASN A 102 -2.95 -7.81 0.19
N ASP A 103 -1.77 -7.65 -0.37
CA ASP A 103 -0.84 -8.73 -0.69
C ASP A 103 0.28 -8.88 0.36
N ARG A 104 1.01 -10.00 0.36
CA ARG A 104 2.06 -10.32 1.36
C ARG A 104 3.46 -9.97 0.86
N CYS A 105 3.66 -8.78 0.30
CA CYS A 105 4.97 -8.31 -0.16
C CYS A 105 5.68 -9.29 -1.12
N GLU A 106 4.97 -10.05 -1.95
CA GLU A 106 5.51 -11.09 -2.82
C GLU A 106 6.60 -10.53 -3.74
N HIS A 107 6.44 -9.27 -4.17
CA HIS A 107 7.42 -8.53 -4.97
C HIS A 107 8.77 -8.33 -4.26
N CYS A 108 8.81 -8.30 -2.92
CA CYS A 108 10.03 -8.17 -2.12
C CYS A 108 10.83 -9.48 -2.00
N PHE A 109 10.19 -10.64 -2.23
CA PHE A 109 10.84 -11.94 -2.07
C PHE A 109 11.46 -12.47 -3.37
N GLY A 110 11.04 -11.98 -4.55
CA GLY A 110 11.54 -12.42 -5.85
C GLY A 110 13.00 -12.01 -6.17
N ASN A 111 13.51 -10.95 -5.53
CA ASN A 111 14.81 -10.33 -5.87
C ASN A 111 15.93 -10.55 -4.84
N ARG A 112 15.74 -11.44 -3.85
CA ARG A 112 16.79 -11.73 -2.84
C ARG A 112 18.01 -12.50 -3.37
N ASN A 113 18.01 -12.88 -4.66
CA ASN A 113 19.09 -13.64 -5.29
C ASN A 113 20.13 -12.80 -6.06
N THR A 114 20.09 -11.47 -6.02
CA THR A 114 20.95 -10.63 -6.89
C THR A 114 21.96 -9.69 -6.22
N THR A 115 22.13 -9.75 -4.89
CA THR A 115 23.19 -8.94 -4.23
C THR A 115 24.01 -9.75 -3.24
N THR A 116 24.72 -10.74 -3.77
CA THR A 116 25.99 -11.22 -3.21
C THR A 116 27.05 -11.11 -4.29
N SER A 117 27.76 -9.99 -4.30
CA SER A 117 29.05 -9.81 -4.98
C SER A 117 29.87 -8.80 -4.20
#